data_AF-A0A266ZTB9-F1
#
_entry.id   AF-A0A266ZTB9-F1
#
_cell.length_a   1.000
_cell.length_b   1.000
_cell.length_c   1.000
_cell.angle_alpha   90.00
_cell.angle_beta   90.00
_cell.angle_gamma   90.00
#
_symmetry.space_group_name_H-M   'P 1'
#
loop_
_entity.id
_entity.type
_entity.pdbx_description
1 polymer ?
#
loop_
_entity_poly.entity_id
_entity_poly.type
_entity_poly.pdbx_seq_one_letter_code
_entity_poly.pdbx_strand_id
1 'polypeptide(L)'
;MIGDGIHEDALQHLVQQSAVREFVVGRDTTRTKWTFSVRLGGPHSRLIPVRSRREVIRTWASLTAVGRFAERLGVRGFAVEL
;
A
#
# COMPACT_ATOMS: atom_id res chain seq x y z
N MET A 1 -2.07 -5.65 19.51
CA MET A 1 -2.74 -6.30 18.35
C MET A 1 -2.23 -5.61 17.10
N ILE A 2 -1.18 -6.16 16.46
CA ILE A 2 -0.59 -5.60 15.24
C ILE A 2 -1.52 -5.98 14.09
N GLY A 3 -2.51 -5.13 13.83
CA GLY A 3 -3.56 -5.37 12.84
C GLY A 3 -2.98 -5.60 11.44
N ASP A 4 -3.40 -6.72 10.87
CA ASP A 4 -2.99 -7.29 9.60
C ASP A 4 -2.90 -6.27 8.47
N GLY A 5 -1.72 -6.18 7.84
CA GLY A 5 -1.63 -5.56 6.53
C GLY A 5 -2.57 -6.24 5.53
N ILE A 6 -2.97 -5.54 4.48
CA ILE A 6 -3.81 -6.13 3.44
C ILE A 6 -2.95 -7.00 2.52
N HIS A 7 -3.39 -8.24 2.29
CA HIS A 7 -2.73 -9.13 1.32
C HIS A 7 -2.89 -8.58 -0.10
N GLU A 8 -1.87 -8.74 -0.94
CA GLU A 8 -1.89 -8.33 -2.35
C GLU A 8 -3.13 -8.84 -3.10
N ASP A 9 -3.48 -10.11 -2.93
CA ASP A 9 -4.65 -10.74 -3.58
C ASP A 9 -5.96 -10.01 -3.17
N ALA A 10 -6.11 -9.70 -1.88
CA ALA A 10 -7.28 -8.96 -1.37
C ALA A 10 -7.28 -7.50 -1.84
N LEU A 11 -6.11 -6.86 -1.86
CA LEU A 11 -5.97 -5.51 -2.38
C LEU A 11 -6.37 -5.44 -3.86
N GLN A 12 -5.96 -6.41 -4.68
CA GLN A 12 -6.33 -6.47 -6.09
C GLN A 12 -7.86 -6.46 -6.27
N HIS A 13 -8.60 -7.23 -5.47
CA HIS A 13 -10.06 -7.19 -5.48
C HIS A 13 -10.63 -5.82 -5.09
N LEU A 14 -10.09 -5.16 -4.07
CA LEU A 14 -10.54 -3.82 -3.66
C LEU A 14 -10.27 -2.76 -4.72
N VAL A 15 -9.14 -2.84 -5.43
CA VAL A 15 -8.83 -1.93 -6.54
C VAL A 15 -9.82 -2.15 -7.69
N GLN A 16 -10.11 -3.40 -8.05
CA GLN A 16 -11.10 -3.74 -9.09
C GLN A 16 -12.51 -3.23 -8.74
N GLN A 17 -12.89 -3.26 -7.47
CA GLN A 17 -14.18 -2.77 -6.97
C GLN A 17 -14.21 -1.25 -6.75
N SER A 18 -13.11 -0.53 -7.02
CA SER A 18 -12.97 0.90 -6.70
C SER A 18 -13.28 1.22 -5.23
N ALA A 19 -12.98 0.29 -4.32
CA ALA A 19 -13.22 0.42 -2.88
C ALA A 19 -12.08 1.11 -2.13
N VAL A 20 -10.91 1.28 -2.78
CA VAL A 20 -9.79 2.02 -2.21
C VAL A 20 -9.99 3.51 -2.46
N ARG A 21 -10.01 4.28 -1.39
CA ARG A 21 -10.13 5.74 -1.46
C ARG A 21 -8.81 6.41 -1.81
N GLU A 22 -7.73 5.95 -1.17
CA GLU A 22 -6.43 6.59 -1.29
C GLU A 22 -5.33 5.52 -1.28
N PHE A 23 -4.33 5.74 -2.14
CA PHE A 23 -3.09 5.00 -2.16
C PHE A 23 -1.99 5.92 -1.66
N VAL A 24 -1.25 5.48 -0.65
CA VAL A 24 -0.20 6.27 -0.02
C VAL A 24 1.09 5.49 -0.03
N VAL A 25 2.14 6.11 -0.53
CA VAL A 25 3.51 5.61 -0.49
C VAL A 25 4.25 6.36 0.59
N GLY A 26 4.76 5.62 1.56
CA GLY A 26 5.51 6.18 2.67
C GLY A 26 6.86 5.51 2.83
N ARG A 27 7.55 5.88 3.89
CA ARG A 27 8.79 5.22 4.32
C ARG A 27 8.52 4.19 5.41
N ASP A 28 9.36 3.15 5.44
CA ASP A 28 9.37 2.21 6.56
C ASP A 28 9.91 2.87 7.84
N THR A 29 9.89 2.15 8.96
CA THR A 29 10.35 2.68 10.26
C THR A 29 11.82 3.08 10.24
N THR A 30 12.63 2.46 9.39
CA THR A 30 14.06 2.80 9.23
C THR A 30 14.32 3.95 8.27
N ARG A 31 13.29 4.43 7.57
CA ARG A 31 13.35 5.41 6.47
C ARG A 31 14.21 5.01 5.28
N THR A 32 14.63 3.75 5.19
CA THR A 32 15.49 3.27 4.10
C THR A 32 14.69 2.70 2.94
N LYS A 33 13.51 2.12 3.24
CA LYS A 33 12.67 1.46 2.25
C LYS A 33 11.34 2.18 2.08
N TRP A 34 10.71 1.92 0.95
CA TRP A 34 9.38 2.39 0.65
C TRP A 34 8.34 1.36 1.09
N THR A 35 7.18 1.86 1.48
CA THR A 35 5.98 1.07 1.80
C THR A 35 4.82 1.56 0.94
N PHE A 36 3.85 0.69 0.71
CA PHE A 36 2.62 1.01 -0.01
C PHE A 36 1.45 0.71 0.93
N SER A 37 0.60 1.69 1.17
CA SER A 37 -0.52 1.62 2.09
C SER A 37 -1.79 2.11 1.41
N VAL A 38 -2.94 1.68 1.91
CA VAL A 38 -4.24 2.08 1.40
C VAL A 38 -5.13 2.64 2.49
N ARG A 39 -6.00 3.58 2.12
CA ARG A 39 -7.12 4.05 2.95
C ARG A 39 -8.42 3.55 2.34
N LEU A 40 -9.19 2.78 3.11
CA LEU A 40 -10.49 2.25 2.68
C LEU A 40 -11.68 3.09 3.16
N GLY A 41 -11.53 3.83 4.26
CA GLY A 41 -12.63 4.54 4.92
C GLY A 41 -12.62 6.07 4.78
N GLY A 42 -13.09 6.74 5.84
CA GLY A 42 -13.11 8.20 5.97
C GLY A 42 -11.73 8.86 5.90
N PRO A 43 -11.65 10.21 5.85
CA PRO A 43 -10.37 10.93 5.77
C PRO A 43 -9.42 10.60 6.93
N HIS A 44 -9.98 10.28 8.10
CA HIS A 44 -9.23 9.94 9.31
C HIS A 44 -9.06 8.43 9.53
N SER A 45 -9.53 7.58 8.61
CA SER A 45 -9.33 6.14 8.70
C SER A 45 -7.85 5.82 8.62
N ARG A 46 -7.37 4.91 9.46
CA ARG A 46 -5.96 4.50 9.48
C ARG A 46 -5.50 3.98 8.10
N LEU A 47 -4.25 4.27 7.74
CA LEU A 47 -3.59 3.63 6.61
C LEU A 47 -3.32 2.15 6.91
N ILE A 48 -3.68 1.30 5.97
CA ILE A 48 -3.50 -0.14 6.04
C ILE A 48 -2.31 -0.48 5.13
N PRO A 49 -1.17 -0.95 5.68
CA PRO A 49 -0.02 -1.30 4.86
C PRO A 49 -0.30 -2.55 4.03
N VAL A 50 0.29 -2.62 2.84
CA VAL A 50 0.30 -3.86 2.05
C VAL A 50 1.29 -4.84 2.66
N ARG A 51 0.87 -6.09 2.79
CA ARG A 51 1.73 -7.21 3.16
C ARG A 51 1.89 -8.18 2.00
N SER A 52 2.86 -9.06 2.11
CA SER A 52 3.00 -10.21 1.21
C SER A 52 2.87 -11.51 2.00
N ARG A 53 2.94 -12.65 1.32
CA ARG A 53 2.97 -13.96 1.99
C ARG A 53 4.24 -14.14 2.83
N ARG A 54 5.34 -13.46 2.49
CA ARG A 54 6.66 -13.59 3.14
C ARG A 54 6.98 -12.44 4.10
N GLU A 55 6.38 -11.28 3.89
CA GLU A 55 6.66 -10.05 4.63
C GLU A 55 5.39 -9.53 5.31
N VAL A 56 5.49 -9.27 6.62
CA VAL A 56 4.39 -8.71 7.43
C VAL A 56 3.98 -7.33 6.92
N ILE A 57 4.94 -6.55 6.44
CA ILE A 57 4.75 -5.32 5.67
C ILE A 57 5.65 -5.44 4.47
N ARG A 58 5.09 -5.32 3.27
CA ARG A 58 5.88 -5.37 2.05
C ARG A 58 6.67 -4.09 1.91
N THR A 59 7.96 -4.23 1.60
CA THR A 59 8.86 -3.10 1.40
C THR A 59 9.50 -3.11 0.02
N TRP A 60 9.88 -1.93 -0.48
CA TRP A 60 10.54 -1.77 -1.77
C TRP A 60 11.79 -0.91 -1.62
N ALA A 61 12.81 -1.23 -2.42
CA ALA A 61 14.07 -0.49 -2.41
C ALA A 61 13.97 0.89 -3.09
N SER A 62 13.01 1.09 -4.01
CA SER A 62 12.87 2.35 -4.75
C SER A 62 11.41 2.69 -5.05
N LEU A 63 11.13 3.98 -5.22
CA LEU A 63 9.81 4.47 -5.59
C LEU A 63 9.37 3.95 -6.97
N THR A 64 10.31 3.74 -7.88
CA THR A 64 10.06 3.10 -9.19
C THR A 64 9.52 1.67 -9.03
N ALA A 65 10.05 0.89 -8.08
CA ALA A 65 9.57 -0.46 -7.83
C ALA A 65 8.15 -0.46 -7.23
N VAL A 66 7.82 0.56 -6.43
CA VAL A 66 6.46 0.79 -5.94
C VAL A 66 5.52 1.17 -7.09
N GLY A 67 5.94 2.05 -8.01
CA GLY A 67 5.17 2.42 -9.20
C GLY A 67 4.79 1.21 -10.06
N ARG A 68 5.77 0.34 -10.38
CA ARG A 68 5.52 -0.91 -11.12
C ARG A 68 4.59 -1.88 -10.38
N PHE A 69 4.58 -1.84 -9.05
CA PHE A 69 3.62 -2.62 -8.26
C PHE A 69 2.22 -2.03 -8.37
N ALA A 70 2.08 -0.72 -8.22
CA ALA A 70 0.81 0.00 -8.33
C ALA A 70 0.18 -0.15 -9.73
N GLU A 71 0.97 -0.03 -10.80
CA GLU A 71 0.53 -0.23 -12.19
C GLU A 71 -0.06 -1.62 -12.42
N ARG A 72 0.58 -2.67 -11.89
CA ARG A 72 0.09 -4.06 -12.01
C ARG A 72 -1.24 -4.28 -11.29
N LEU A 73 -1.53 -3.49 -10.26
CA LEU A 73 -2.81 -3.52 -9.55
C LEU A 73 -3.89 -2.68 -10.24
N GLY A 74 -3.56 -1.91 -11.29
CA GLY A 74 -4.49 -0.97 -11.95
C GLY A 74 -4.63 0.38 -11.22
N VAL A 75 -3.68 0.71 -10.34
CA VAL A 75 -3.68 1.99 -9.62
C VAL A 75 -3.21 3.11 -10.53
N ARG A 76 -4.03 4.17 -10.67
CA ARG A 76 -3.76 5.31 -11.57
C ARG A 76 -2.91 6.42 -10.95
N GLY A 77 -2.78 6.43 -9.63
CA GLY A 77 -2.00 7.43 -8.91
C GLY A 77 -1.96 7.12 -7.41
N PHE A 78 -0.95 7.64 -6.74
CA PHE A 78 -0.76 7.54 -5.29
C PHE A 78 -0.10 8.81 -4.76
N ALA A 79 -0.40 9.15 -3.50
CA ALA A 79 0.30 10.19 -2.78
C ALA A 79 1.64 9.66 -2.26
N VAL A 80 2.64 10.54 -2.16
CA VAL A 80 3.94 10.22 -1.55
C VAL A 80 4.08 11.06 -0.29
N GLU A 81 4.28 10.39 0.84
CA GLU A 81 4.54 11.00 2.14
C GLU A 81 6.01 10.72 2.55
N LEU A 82 6.74 11.77 2.95
CA LEU A 82 8.18 11.74 3.28
C LEU A 82 8.44 11.82 4.79
#